data_AF-A0AAJ0M0R3-F1
#
_entry.id   AF-A0AAJ0M0R3-F1
#
_cell.length_a   1.000
_cell.length_b   1.000
_cell.length_c   1.000
_cell.angle_alpha   90.00
_cell.angle_beta   90.00
_cell.angle_gamma   90.00
#
_symmetry.space_group_name_H-M   'P 1'
#
loop_
_entity.id
_entity.type
_entity.pdbx_description
1 polymer ?
#
loop_
_entity_poly.entity_id
_entity_poly.type
_entity_poly.pdbx_seq_one_letter_code
_entity_poly.pdbx_strand_id
1 'polypeptide(L)'
;MAVSISHFLLVASAVVLVSGQFGQIPAPSPHAGCTESSFSIPSWLIQNVKYTDDNVTFDLQNRATNSTASLGCPRKESGYNPCSIQGPPSSNLTLGAAVQVGETSATFLVKETWTCSDRGKSLTFNAAGNNSAALNYTSPILVKGSLYSPVAITPAYADGPKGHDSPGCTAKSEKPSWVLSLIHFTDEPGDASTAPFQNFNLIVTNPATGYQASCMPGGSFGDTPNLSPLVCAGDEFQSSRVGLHPITTQASFDPVTSSFTLNQTWFCDDTDAAKPLQINAAGSTTLPLQCTTQEVNNNRTNKYCTVDGDVTLPGKLGTVVTLAPYSLEDPTPQSRGDGCTLTSIFHPAWQFSNFEVTTIADDHTNSSSVVTSFEVILAAENRGFQYPIPIYQGQALGGGDDNDDDDGGFFQCDIGADGGNDLPLWPYQCRFRYAPERKELVLEAEWACLDLDGANPVKFSGATTTIINSSLTCETVDGRSRCATADPGYTWVAEIANVTWGKLE
;
A
#
# COMPACT_ATOMS: atom_id res chain seq x y z
N MET A 1 -45.44 -66.43 6.07
CA MET A 1 -44.91 -65.35 6.92
C MET A 1 -43.40 -65.31 6.72
N ALA A 2 -42.92 -64.37 5.92
CA ALA A 2 -41.50 -64.20 5.62
C ALA A 2 -41.16 -62.75 5.91
N VAL A 3 -40.24 -62.53 6.84
CA VAL A 3 -39.74 -61.21 7.25
C VAL A 3 -38.37 -61.04 6.62
N SER A 4 -38.26 -60.02 5.77
CA SER A 4 -37.05 -59.60 5.06
C SER A 4 -36.19 -58.74 5.98
N ILE A 5 -34.92 -59.13 6.16
CA ILE A 5 -33.92 -58.41 6.95
C ILE A 5 -33.12 -57.51 5.99
N SER A 6 -33.36 -56.20 6.05
CA SER A 6 -32.58 -55.20 5.32
C SER A 6 -31.25 -54.91 6.05
N HIS A 7 -30.14 -55.16 5.36
CA HIS A 7 -28.81 -54.73 5.75
C HIS A 7 -28.63 -53.25 5.34
N PHE A 8 -28.50 -52.36 6.33
CA PHE A 8 -27.99 -51.01 6.13
C PHE A 8 -26.45 -51.06 6.18
N LEU A 9 -25.81 -50.81 5.03
CA LEU A 9 -24.39 -50.51 4.94
C LEU A 9 -24.16 -49.07 5.41
N LEU A 10 -23.47 -48.93 6.54
CA LEU A 10 -22.86 -47.68 7.00
C LEU A 10 -21.71 -47.32 6.06
N VAL A 11 -21.92 -46.33 5.18
CA VAL A 11 -20.83 -45.69 4.44
C VAL A 11 -20.23 -44.63 5.36
N ALA A 12 -19.07 -44.94 5.94
CA ALA A 12 -18.24 -43.97 6.65
C ALA A 12 -17.60 -43.03 5.62
N SER A 13 -18.11 -41.80 5.50
CA SER A 13 -17.45 -40.73 4.76
C SER A 13 -16.18 -40.32 5.54
N ALA A 14 -15.03 -40.77 5.06
CA ALA A 14 -13.74 -40.26 5.51
C ALA A 14 -13.62 -38.79 5.06
N VAL A 15 -13.85 -37.88 6.00
CA VAL A 15 -13.44 -36.48 5.85
C VAL A 15 -11.91 -36.48 5.91
N VAL A 16 -11.27 -36.39 4.75
CA VAL A 16 -9.85 -36.08 4.67
C VAL A 16 -9.69 -34.65 5.18
N LEU A 17 -9.28 -34.53 6.44
CA LEU A 17 -8.72 -33.30 6.99
C LEU A 17 -7.43 -33.01 6.21
N VAL A 18 -7.55 -32.22 5.13
CA VAL A 18 -6.40 -31.48 4.60
C VAL A 18 -6.11 -30.39 5.62
N SER A 19 -5.40 -30.76 6.68
CA SER A 19 -4.66 -29.82 7.51
C SER A 19 -3.49 -29.30 6.68
N GLY A 20 -3.81 -28.41 5.73
CA GLY A 20 -2.82 -27.52 5.14
C GLY A 20 -2.33 -26.60 6.24
N GLN A 21 -1.07 -26.76 6.62
CA GLN A 21 -0.35 -25.83 7.47
C GLN A 21 -0.36 -24.46 6.80
N PHE A 22 -1.31 -23.62 7.15
CA PHE A 22 -1.16 -22.18 7.00
C PHE A 22 -0.65 -21.67 8.34
N GLY A 23 0.58 -21.16 8.29
CA GLY A 23 1.11 -20.35 9.38
C GLY A 23 0.06 -19.32 9.76
N GLN A 24 -0.10 -19.11 11.07
CA GLN A 24 -0.71 -17.89 11.57
C GLN A 24 -0.12 -16.76 10.71
N ILE A 25 -0.97 -16.05 9.95
CA ILE A 25 -0.57 -14.74 9.45
C ILE A 25 -0.18 -14.02 10.75
N PRO A 26 1.10 -13.67 10.93
CA PRO A 26 1.52 -13.02 12.15
C PRO A 26 0.61 -11.82 12.32
N ALA A 27 0.19 -11.51 13.56
CA ALA A 27 -0.27 -10.16 13.84
C ALA A 27 0.69 -9.19 13.13
N PRO A 28 0.20 -8.18 12.39
CA PRO A 28 1.07 -7.25 11.70
C PRO A 28 2.20 -6.86 12.65
N SER A 29 3.44 -7.06 12.19
CA SER A 29 4.64 -6.93 13.02
C SER A 29 4.49 -5.71 13.93
N PRO A 30 4.62 -5.84 15.26
CA PRO A 30 4.38 -4.74 16.20
C PRO A 30 5.40 -3.60 16.10
N HIS A 31 6.25 -3.57 15.08
CA HIS A 31 7.36 -2.64 14.98
C HIS A 31 7.54 -2.11 13.55
N ALA A 32 6.56 -1.35 13.04
CA ALA A 32 6.98 -0.07 12.47
C ALA A 32 7.67 0.67 13.63
N GLY A 33 8.93 1.04 13.45
CA GLY A 33 9.65 1.73 14.51
C GLY A 33 8.92 3.03 14.91
N CYS A 34 9.21 3.57 16.10
CA CYS A 34 8.62 4.83 16.61
C CYS A 34 8.52 5.90 15.52
N THR A 35 9.59 6.09 14.74
CA THR A 35 9.63 7.08 13.65
C THR A 35 8.56 6.83 12.59
N GLU A 36 8.50 5.61 12.04
CA GLU A 36 7.56 5.26 10.98
C GLU A 36 6.12 5.35 11.48
N SER A 37 5.83 4.81 12.66
CA SER A 37 4.49 4.92 13.26
C SER A 37 4.10 6.38 13.54
N SER A 38 5.05 7.25 13.87
CA SER A 38 4.76 8.67 14.11
C SER A 38 4.38 9.41 12.83
N PHE A 39 4.92 9.00 11.69
CA PHE A 39 4.57 9.54 10.39
C PHE A 39 3.26 8.98 9.85
N SER A 40 3.00 7.68 10.05
CA SER A 40 1.82 7.01 9.49
C SER A 40 0.58 7.11 10.37
N ILE A 41 0.72 7.05 11.70
CA ILE A 41 -0.38 7.00 12.66
C ILE A 41 -0.19 7.94 13.88
N PRO A 42 0.01 9.26 13.70
CA PRO A 42 0.07 10.24 14.79
C PRO A 42 -1.32 10.37 15.45
N SER A 43 -1.67 9.40 16.28
CA SER A 43 -3.03 9.21 16.78
C SER A 43 -3.04 8.60 18.18
N TRP A 44 -4.18 8.75 18.85
CA TRP A 44 -4.35 8.32 20.22
C TRP A 44 -5.61 7.48 20.40
N LEU A 45 -5.56 6.52 21.31
CA LEU A 45 -6.75 5.86 21.83
C LEU A 45 -7.08 6.44 23.20
N ILE A 46 -8.31 6.92 23.35
CA ILE A 46 -8.90 7.31 24.63
C ILE A 46 -9.77 6.17 25.13
N GLN A 47 -9.52 5.70 26.34
CA GLN A 47 -10.15 4.51 26.91
C GLN A 47 -10.60 4.75 28.34
N ASN A 48 -11.47 3.87 28.85
CA ASN A 48 -11.93 3.87 30.24
C ASN A 48 -12.48 5.23 30.71
N VAL A 49 -13.18 5.94 29.82
CA VAL A 49 -13.73 7.26 30.12
C VAL A 49 -14.77 7.15 31.23
N LYS A 50 -14.62 7.96 32.27
CA LYS A 50 -15.58 8.08 33.37
C LYS A 50 -15.96 9.54 33.56
N TYR A 51 -17.26 9.79 33.58
CA TYR A 51 -17.84 11.09 33.86
C TYR A 51 -18.36 11.10 35.30
N THR A 52 -17.91 12.07 36.07
CA THR A 52 -18.47 12.41 37.38
C THR A 52 -19.00 13.84 37.32
N ASP A 53 -19.66 14.29 38.40
CA ASP A 53 -20.21 15.65 38.46
C ASP A 53 -19.10 16.71 38.33
N ASP A 54 -17.94 16.47 38.94
CA ASP A 54 -16.85 17.44 39.03
C ASP A 54 -15.65 17.13 38.11
N ASN A 55 -15.56 15.92 37.55
CA ASN A 55 -14.34 15.45 36.88
C ASN A 55 -14.62 14.48 35.74
N VAL A 56 -13.76 14.51 34.72
CA VAL A 56 -13.69 13.50 33.66
C VAL A 56 -12.33 12.83 33.75
N THR A 57 -12.31 11.50 33.80
CA THR A 57 -11.06 10.72 33.81
C THR A 57 -11.03 9.74 32.66
N PHE A 58 -9.86 9.52 32.07
CA PHE A 58 -9.65 8.54 30.99
C PHE A 58 -8.18 8.14 30.88
N ASP A 59 -7.93 7.02 30.21
CA ASP A 59 -6.59 6.60 29.81
C ASP A 59 -6.35 6.99 28.36
N LEU A 60 -5.17 7.53 28.07
CA LEU A 60 -4.72 7.90 26.75
C LEU A 60 -3.54 7.01 26.35
N GLN A 61 -3.58 6.44 25.16
CA GLN A 61 -2.48 5.70 24.56
C GLN A 61 -2.05 6.37 23.26
N ASN A 62 -0.80 6.81 23.16
CA ASN A 62 -0.20 7.22 21.89
C ASN A 62 0.12 5.96 21.08
N ARG A 63 -0.47 5.84 19.88
CA ARG A 63 -0.34 4.64 19.04
C ARG A 63 1.01 4.53 18.34
N ALA A 64 1.76 5.63 18.21
CA ALA A 64 3.08 5.64 17.59
C ALA A 64 4.20 5.21 18.54
N THR A 65 4.11 5.56 19.81
CA THR A 65 5.13 5.25 20.84
C THR A 65 4.72 4.12 21.78
N ASN A 66 3.44 3.74 21.75
CA ASN A 66 2.80 2.88 22.75
C ASN A 66 2.87 3.45 24.19
N SER A 67 3.12 4.75 24.35
CA SER A 67 3.11 5.39 25.66
C SER A 67 1.68 5.61 26.16
N THR A 68 1.48 5.39 27.45
CA THR A 68 0.17 5.56 28.10
C THR A 68 0.23 6.63 29.19
N ALA A 69 -0.88 7.31 29.39
CA ALA A 69 -1.07 8.30 30.45
C ALA A 69 -2.52 8.29 30.94
N SER A 70 -2.72 8.24 32.26
CA SER A 70 -4.03 8.45 32.86
C SER A 70 -4.24 9.94 33.11
N LEU A 71 -5.39 10.47 32.68
CA LEU A 71 -5.72 11.90 32.70
C LEU A 71 -6.97 12.17 33.54
N GLY A 72 -6.97 13.32 34.20
CA GLY A 72 -8.12 13.87 34.94
C GLY A 72 -8.35 15.33 34.59
N CYS A 73 -9.57 15.70 34.24
CA CYS A 73 -9.95 17.04 33.79
C CYS A 73 -11.13 17.55 34.59
N PRO A 74 -11.01 18.71 35.27
CA PRO A 74 -12.12 19.29 36.02
C PRO A 74 -13.29 19.55 35.07
N ARG A 75 -14.51 19.29 35.49
CA ARG A 75 -15.71 19.52 34.68
C ARG A 75 -16.24 20.91 34.97
N LYS A 76 -16.16 21.82 33.99
CA LYS A 76 -16.82 23.13 34.04
C LYS A 76 -18.00 23.16 33.07
N GLU A 77 -18.97 24.01 33.37
CA GLU A 77 -20.22 24.16 32.60
C GLU A 77 -20.01 24.65 31.15
N SER A 78 -18.85 25.25 30.82
CA SER A 78 -18.56 25.69 29.46
C SER A 78 -17.07 25.64 29.11
N GLY A 79 -16.79 25.40 27.83
CA GLY A 79 -15.46 25.42 27.24
C GLY A 79 -14.64 24.14 27.41
N TYR A 80 -13.41 24.19 26.90
CA TYR A 80 -12.44 23.11 27.04
C TYR A 80 -11.81 23.15 28.43
N ASN A 81 -11.87 22.01 29.13
CA ASN A 81 -11.27 21.84 30.43
C ASN A 81 -9.89 21.20 30.28
N PRO A 82 -8.80 21.86 30.71
CA PRO A 82 -7.47 21.29 30.60
C PRO A 82 -7.33 20.08 31.53
N CYS A 83 -6.75 19.02 31.01
CA CYS A 83 -6.51 17.78 31.74
C CYS A 83 -5.12 17.79 32.37
N SER A 84 -4.98 17.04 33.46
CA SER A 84 -3.71 16.83 34.16
C SER A 84 -3.39 15.35 34.25
N ILE A 85 -2.11 15.00 34.03
CA ILE A 85 -1.62 13.62 34.19
C ILE A 85 -1.77 13.22 35.65
N GLN A 86 -2.40 12.08 35.87
CA GLN A 86 -2.58 11.49 37.19
C GLN A 86 -1.39 10.56 37.47
N GLY A 87 -0.55 10.92 38.44
CA GLY A 87 0.63 10.13 38.82
C GLY A 87 1.97 10.76 38.42
N PRO A 88 3.10 10.05 38.63
CA PRO A 88 4.42 10.56 38.30
C PRO A 88 4.56 10.75 36.77
N PRO A 89 5.06 11.91 36.31
CA PRO A 89 5.23 12.15 34.88
C PRO A 89 6.23 11.16 34.28
N SER A 90 5.88 10.52 33.17
CA SER A 90 6.85 9.82 32.34
C SER A 90 7.78 10.86 31.72
N SER A 91 9.09 10.65 31.87
CA SER A 91 10.09 11.73 31.91
C SER A 91 10.39 12.46 30.58
N ASN A 92 9.72 12.16 29.47
CA ASN A 92 10.09 12.68 28.14
C ASN A 92 8.92 13.14 27.25
N LEU A 93 7.68 13.20 27.76
CA LEU A 93 6.50 13.54 26.97
C LEU A 93 5.92 14.89 27.37
N THR A 94 5.73 15.78 26.39
CA THR A 94 4.93 17.00 26.60
C THR A 94 3.52 16.72 26.10
N LEU A 95 2.66 16.25 27.00
CA LEU A 95 1.26 15.93 26.71
C LEU A 95 0.34 17.06 27.22
N GLY A 96 -0.41 17.65 26.29
CA GLY A 96 -1.55 18.53 26.57
C GLY A 96 -2.83 17.84 26.13
N ALA A 97 -3.82 17.76 27.01
CA ALA A 97 -5.14 17.25 26.68
C ALA A 97 -6.22 18.17 27.26
N ALA A 98 -7.37 18.24 26.59
CA ALA A 98 -8.53 18.96 27.10
C ALA A 98 -9.83 18.27 26.71
N VAL A 99 -10.86 18.41 27.55
CA VAL A 99 -12.19 17.84 27.29
C VAL A 99 -13.26 18.91 27.39
N GLN A 100 -14.15 18.94 26.41
CA GLN A 100 -15.39 19.69 26.44
C GLN A 100 -16.55 18.70 26.56
N VAL A 101 -17.33 18.79 27.64
CA VAL A 101 -18.49 17.92 27.89
C VAL A 101 -19.76 18.69 27.54
N GLY A 102 -20.50 18.21 26.55
CA GLY A 102 -21.84 18.69 26.19
C GLY A 102 -22.95 17.89 26.88
N GLU A 103 -24.18 18.08 26.40
CA GLU A 103 -25.36 17.37 26.94
C GLU A 103 -25.37 15.87 26.58
N THR A 104 -24.97 15.53 25.36
CA THR A 104 -25.07 14.16 24.81
C THR A 104 -23.73 13.57 24.39
N SER A 105 -22.68 14.39 24.26
CA SER A 105 -21.35 13.98 23.81
C SER A 105 -20.24 14.72 24.57
N ALA A 106 -19.03 14.17 24.50
CA ALA A 106 -17.82 14.85 24.91
C ALA A 106 -16.84 14.91 23.74
N THR A 107 -16.17 16.05 23.59
CA THR A 107 -15.10 16.28 22.63
C THR A 107 -13.76 16.28 23.35
N PHE A 108 -12.83 15.49 22.85
CA PHE A 108 -11.48 15.33 23.37
C PHE A 108 -10.50 15.99 22.41
N LEU A 109 -9.61 16.81 22.95
CA LEU A 109 -8.49 17.41 22.23
C LEU A 109 -7.19 16.89 22.82
N VAL A 110 -6.29 16.45 21.96
CA VAL A 110 -4.98 15.93 22.34
C VAL A 110 -3.92 16.67 21.55
N LYS A 111 -2.85 17.08 22.22
CA LYS A 111 -1.63 17.62 21.65
C LYS A 111 -0.45 17.00 22.36
N GLU A 112 0.45 16.34 21.64
CA GLU A 112 1.58 15.66 22.26
C GLU A 112 2.87 15.93 21.49
N THR A 113 3.97 16.01 22.22
CA THR A 113 5.33 16.01 21.68
C THR A 113 6.10 14.82 22.23
N TRP A 114 6.71 14.05 21.33
CA TRP A 114 7.52 12.88 21.65
C TRP A 114 8.75 12.83 20.75
N THR A 115 9.72 11.98 21.10
CA THR A 115 10.97 11.86 20.34
C THR A 115 11.24 10.40 20.03
N CYS A 116 11.60 10.14 18.78
CA CYS A 116 12.02 8.82 18.30
C CYS A 116 13.52 8.86 17.95
N SER A 117 14.22 7.73 18.14
CA SER A 117 15.65 7.60 17.84
C SER A 117 16.00 6.21 17.27
N ASP A 118 15.00 5.53 16.74
CA ASP A 118 15.06 4.16 16.20
C ASP A 118 15.72 4.07 14.81
N ARG A 119 16.03 5.21 14.18
CA ARG A 119 16.63 5.30 12.83
C ARG A 119 18.00 6.02 12.84
N GLY A 120 18.74 5.95 13.94
CA GLY A 120 20.07 6.56 14.10
C GLY A 120 20.11 8.08 14.26
N LYS A 121 19.14 8.81 13.68
CA LYS A 121 18.87 10.22 13.93
C LYS A 121 17.67 10.36 14.87
N SER A 122 17.78 11.27 15.84
CA SER A 122 16.66 11.59 16.72
C SER A 122 15.74 12.64 16.07
N LEU A 123 14.45 12.35 16.00
CA LEU A 123 13.42 13.27 15.50
C LEU A 123 12.40 13.56 16.59
N THR A 124 12.06 14.83 16.75
CA THR A 124 11.00 15.28 17.65
C THR A 124 9.72 15.51 16.86
N PHE A 125 8.70 14.75 17.24
CA PHE A 125 7.36 14.77 16.66
C PHE A 125 6.44 15.65 17.49
N ASN A 126 5.61 16.43 16.83
CA ASN A 126 4.57 17.24 17.48
C ASN A 126 3.29 17.08 16.69
N ALA A 127 2.24 16.55 17.32
CA ALA A 127 0.95 16.33 16.68
C ALA A 127 -0.19 16.84 17.54
N ALA A 128 -1.32 17.15 16.91
CA ALA A 128 -2.57 17.36 17.60
C ALA A 128 -3.74 16.76 16.83
N GLY A 129 -4.80 16.42 17.55
CA GLY A 129 -6.05 15.91 17.00
C GLY A 129 -7.21 16.13 17.95
N ASN A 130 -8.42 15.93 17.43
CA ASN A 130 -9.62 15.90 18.24
C ASN A 130 -10.59 14.82 17.75
N ASN A 131 -11.46 14.36 18.65
CA ASN A 131 -12.62 13.56 18.27
C ASN A 131 -13.73 13.71 19.33
N SER A 132 -14.96 13.36 18.98
CA SER A 132 -16.10 13.37 19.90
C SER A 132 -16.74 12.00 20.01
N ALA A 133 -17.27 11.68 21.18
CA ALA A 133 -18.03 10.45 21.41
C ALA A 133 -19.25 10.74 22.28
N ALA A 134 -20.28 9.89 22.18
CA ALA A 134 -21.43 9.95 23.06
C ALA A 134 -21.01 9.68 24.52
N LEU A 135 -21.70 10.27 25.49
CA LEU A 135 -21.34 10.12 26.92
C LEU A 135 -21.46 8.68 27.42
N ASN A 136 -22.29 7.86 26.78
CA ASN A 136 -22.48 6.43 27.08
C ASN A 136 -21.61 5.51 26.20
N TYR A 137 -20.70 6.05 25.39
CA TYR A 137 -19.80 5.25 24.57
C TYR A 137 -18.78 4.55 25.46
N THR A 138 -18.67 3.23 25.32
CA THR A 138 -17.84 2.38 26.20
C THR A 138 -16.59 1.85 25.53
N SER A 139 -16.50 1.96 24.21
CA SER A 139 -15.36 1.48 23.46
C SER A 139 -14.25 2.53 23.36
N PRO A 140 -13.01 2.13 23.04
CA PRO A 140 -11.93 3.08 22.78
C PRO A 140 -12.35 4.13 21.75
N ILE A 141 -11.96 5.38 21.94
CA ILE A 141 -12.18 6.49 21.01
C ILE A 141 -10.86 6.78 20.30
N LEU A 142 -10.85 6.71 18.96
CA LEU A 142 -9.68 7.09 18.16
C LEU A 142 -9.63 8.60 17.94
N VAL A 143 -8.56 9.25 18.37
CA VAL A 143 -8.24 10.63 17.99
C VAL A 143 -7.20 10.58 16.88
N LYS A 144 -7.62 10.80 15.63
CA LYS A 144 -6.72 10.96 14.48
C LYS A 144 -6.05 12.34 14.58
N GLY A 145 -4.73 12.39 14.41
CA GLY A 145 -3.96 13.63 14.52
C GLY A 145 -3.32 14.05 13.21
N SER A 146 -2.95 15.33 13.16
CA SER A 146 -2.05 15.88 12.16
C SER A 146 -0.71 16.15 12.81
N LEU A 147 0.36 15.80 12.10
CA LEU A 147 1.72 16.11 12.49
C LEU A 147 2.06 17.55 12.08
N TYR A 148 2.83 18.26 12.90
CA TYR A 148 3.35 19.61 12.65
C TYR A 148 4.89 19.65 12.57
N SER A 149 5.57 18.67 13.19
CA SER A 149 7.02 18.53 13.22
C SER A 149 7.38 17.05 13.17
N PRO A 150 8.46 16.63 12.50
CA PRO A 150 9.44 17.46 11.78
C PRO A 150 8.94 17.99 10.43
N VAL A 151 7.83 17.45 9.95
CA VAL A 151 7.13 17.88 8.74
C VAL A 151 5.65 17.95 9.06
N ALA A 152 4.96 18.94 8.50
CA ALA A 152 3.53 19.06 8.66
C ALA A 152 2.80 18.10 7.69
N ILE A 153 2.17 17.05 8.21
CA ILE A 153 1.54 15.96 7.45
C ILE A 153 0.19 15.65 8.10
N THR A 154 -0.86 15.47 7.31
CA THR A 154 -2.12 14.88 7.78
C THR A 154 -2.28 13.52 7.13
N PRO A 155 -1.91 12.42 7.83
CA PRO A 155 -1.91 11.10 7.20
C PRO A 155 -3.29 10.73 6.69
N ALA A 156 -3.33 10.28 5.44
CA ALA A 156 -4.51 9.67 4.87
C ALA A 156 -4.66 8.26 5.44
N TYR A 157 -5.73 8.02 6.19
CA TYR A 157 -6.08 6.68 6.63
C TYR A 157 -6.51 5.84 5.43
N ALA A 158 -6.31 4.53 5.52
CA ALA A 158 -6.80 3.60 4.52
C ALA A 158 -8.33 3.59 4.53
N ASP A 159 -8.93 3.33 3.37
CA ASP A 159 -10.38 3.15 3.24
C ASP A 159 -10.85 1.82 3.87
N GLY A 160 -9.90 0.96 4.24
CA GLY A 160 -10.14 -0.37 4.76
C GLY A 160 -10.63 -1.37 3.72
N PRO A 161 -10.97 -2.60 4.16
CA PRO A 161 -11.39 -3.69 3.28
C PRO A 161 -12.82 -3.44 2.81
N LYS A 162 -13.09 -3.63 1.51
CA LYS A 162 -14.40 -3.33 0.91
C LYS A 162 -15.58 -3.75 1.80
N GLY A 163 -16.42 -2.78 2.16
CA GLY A 163 -17.69 -3.00 2.86
C GLY A 163 -17.58 -3.41 4.33
N HIS A 164 -16.43 -3.20 4.97
CA HIS A 164 -16.24 -3.52 6.39
C HIS A 164 -17.22 -2.76 7.32
N ASP A 165 -17.49 -1.50 6.98
CA ASP A 165 -18.37 -0.58 7.71
C ASP A 165 -19.84 -0.63 7.23
N SER A 166 -20.12 -1.46 6.21
CA SER A 166 -21.44 -1.49 5.58
C SER A 166 -22.49 -2.03 6.55
N PRO A 167 -23.64 -1.34 6.73
CA PRO A 167 -24.65 -1.76 7.69
C PRO A 167 -25.12 -3.20 7.49
N GLY A 168 -25.00 -4.01 8.54
CA GLY A 168 -25.39 -5.42 8.56
C GLY A 168 -24.28 -6.38 8.09
N CYS A 169 -23.05 -5.92 7.89
CA CYS A 169 -21.89 -6.78 7.61
C CYS A 169 -21.76 -7.88 8.67
N THR A 170 -21.73 -7.50 9.95
CA THR A 170 -21.63 -8.46 11.06
C THR A 170 -22.81 -9.45 11.07
N ALA A 171 -24.04 -8.95 10.97
CA ALA A 171 -25.25 -9.78 11.02
C ALA A 171 -25.34 -10.79 9.86
N LYS A 172 -25.00 -10.38 8.63
CA LYS A 172 -24.97 -11.27 7.47
C LYS A 172 -23.84 -12.30 7.56
N SER A 173 -22.76 -11.97 8.26
CA SER A 173 -21.62 -12.86 8.44
C SER A 173 -21.86 -14.00 9.43
N GLU A 174 -22.92 -13.93 10.26
CA GLU A 174 -23.32 -15.04 11.14
C GLU A 174 -23.74 -16.29 10.38
N LYS A 175 -24.29 -16.11 9.17
CA LYS A 175 -24.70 -17.17 8.24
C LYS A 175 -24.12 -16.88 6.86
N PRO A 176 -22.80 -17.11 6.68
CA PRO A 176 -22.11 -16.69 5.48
C PRO A 176 -22.66 -17.43 4.26
N SER A 177 -22.70 -16.71 3.15
CA SER A 177 -23.10 -17.24 1.84
C SER A 177 -22.43 -16.43 0.75
N TRP A 178 -22.25 -17.01 -0.42
CA TRP A 178 -21.76 -16.30 -1.60
C TRP A 178 -22.71 -16.49 -2.77
N VAL A 179 -22.68 -15.54 -3.69
CA VAL A 179 -23.35 -15.64 -4.98
C VAL A 179 -22.28 -15.87 -6.03
N LEU A 180 -22.37 -16.98 -6.75
CA LEU A 180 -21.49 -17.33 -7.85
C LEU A 180 -22.20 -16.99 -9.17
N SER A 181 -21.57 -16.21 -10.02
CA SER A 181 -22.12 -15.80 -11.32
C SER A 181 -21.09 -15.93 -12.44
N LEU A 182 -21.54 -15.80 -13.68
CA LEU A 182 -20.71 -15.93 -14.90
C LEU A 182 -19.82 -17.18 -14.90
N ILE A 183 -20.41 -18.31 -14.51
CA ILE A 183 -19.70 -19.59 -14.38
C ILE A 183 -19.49 -20.17 -15.78
N HIS A 184 -18.23 -20.28 -16.18
CA HIS A 184 -17.83 -20.81 -17.48
C HIS A 184 -16.72 -21.86 -17.31
N PHE A 185 -16.93 -23.04 -17.88
CA PHE A 185 -15.91 -24.08 -17.98
C PHE A 185 -15.67 -24.46 -19.44
N THR A 186 -14.41 -24.64 -19.82
CA THR A 186 -14.00 -25.07 -21.15
C THR A 186 -12.98 -26.19 -21.01
N ASP A 187 -13.15 -27.23 -21.82
CA ASP A 187 -12.23 -28.38 -21.89
C ASP A 187 -12.00 -28.73 -23.36
N GLU A 188 -10.76 -28.50 -23.80
CA GLU A 188 -10.27 -28.72 -25.16
C GLU A 188 -9.05 -29.65 -25.09
N PRO A 189 -9.17 -30.92 -25.49
CA PRO A 189 -8.12 -31.93 -25.25
C PRO A 189 -6.83 -31.78 -26.10
N GLY A 190 -6.71 -30.76 -26.97
CA GLY A 190 -5.54 -30.54 -27.84
C GLY A 190 -5.37 -31.53 -29.00
N ASP A 191 -4.32 -31.38 -29.81
CA ASP A 191 -3.76 -32.37 -30.77
C ASP A 191 -2.22 -32.38 -30.81
N ALA A 192 -1.66 -33.17 -31.72
CA ALA A 192 -0.30 -33.11 -32.20
C ALA A 192 0.24 -31.69 -32.54
N SER A 193 -0.62 -30.68 -32.73
CA SER A 193 -0.23 -29.29 -33.01
C SER A 193 -0.70 -28.26 -31.98
N THR A 194 -1.60 -28.62 -31.07
CA THR A 194 -2.20 -27.71 -30.09
C THR A 194 -2.19 -28.33 -28.70
N ALA A 195 -1.68 -27.60 -27.72
CA ALA A 195 -1.70 -28.06 -26.34
C ALA A 195 -3.15 -28.17 -25.83
N PRO A 196 -3.46 -29.13 -24.95
CA PRO A 196 -4.75 -29.17 -24.27
C PRO A 196 -4.97 -27.87 -23.49
N PHE A 197 -6.20 -27.37 -23.56
CA PHE A 197 -6.62 -26.16 -22.89
C PHE A 197 -7.83 -26.44 -22.01
N GLN A 198 -7.71 -26.07 -20.74
CA GLN A 198 -8.84 -26.07 -19.83
C GLN A 198 -9.00 -24.67 -19.26
N ASN A 199 -10.23 -24.23 -19.04
CA ASN A 199 -10.47 -22.94 -18.42
C ASN A 199 -11.66 -23.02 -17.50
N PHE A 200 -11.59 -22.29 -16.39
CA PHE A 200 -12.70 -22.18 -15.46
C PHE A 200 -12.76 -20.78 -14.87
N ASN A 201 -13.80 -20.03 -15.20
CA ASN A 201 -13.97 -18.66 -14.73
C ASN A 201 -15.30 -18.52 -13.98
N LEU A 202 -15.31 -17.71 -12.93
CA LEU A 202 -16.53 -17.23 -12.31
C LEU A 202 -16.29 -15.89 -11.59
N ILE A 203 -17.38 -15.28 -11.17
CA ILE A 203 -17.37 -14.17 -10.20
C ILE A 203 -17.96 -14.68 -8.88
N VAL A 204 -17.23 -14.41 -7.79
CA VAL A 204 -17.68 -14.63 -6.42
C VAL A 204 -18.12 -13.29 -5.85
N THR A 205 -19.36 -13.20 -5.36
CA THR A 205 -19.87 -12.05 -4.60
C THR A 205 -20.13 -12.45 -3.15
N ASN A 206 -19.60 -11.69 -2.20
CA ASN A 206 -19.93 -11.80 -0.78
C ASN A 206 -21.01 -10.75 -0.42
N PRO A 207 -22.28 -11.15 -0.15
CA PRO A 207 -23.36 -10.22 0.15
C PRO A 207 -23.24 -9.50 1.50
N ALA A 208 -22.35 -9.98 2.41
CA ALA A 208 -22.10 -9.33 3.69
C ALA A 208 -21.41 -7.98 3.50
N THR A 209 -20.42 -7.94 2.61
CA THR A 209 -19.57 -6.77 2.34
C THR A 209 -19.84 -6.13 0.97
N GLY A 210 -20.57 -6.81 0.09
CA GLY A 210 -20.68 -6.41 -1.32
C GLY A 210 -19.39 -6.64 -2.12
N TYR A 211 -18.40 -7.31 -1.55
CA TYR A 211 -17.13 -7.62 -2.21
C TYR A 211 -17.33 -8.58 -3.39
N GLN A 212 -16.62 -8.32 -4.49
CA GLN A 212 -16.61 -9.16 -5.68
C GLN A 212 -15.18 -9.53 -6.08
N ALA A 213 -14.97 -10.78 -6.46
CA ALA A 213 -13.71 -11.28 -7.00
C ALA A 213 -13.95 -12.10 -8.26
N SER A 214 -13.13 -11.89 -9.29
CA SER A 214 -13.06 -12.78 -10.44
C SER A 214 -12.06 -13.89 -10.14
N CYS A 215 -12.47 -15.14 -10.31
CA CYS A 215 -11.64 -16.31 -10.08
C CYS A 215 -11.37 -17.04 -11.40
N MET A 216 -10.11 -17.34 -11.67
CA MET A 216 -9.66 -18.07 -12.85
C MET A 216 -8.50 -19.01 -12.53
N PRO A 217 -8.15 -19.99 -13.40
CA PRO A 217 -7.10 -20.94 -13.07
C PRO A 217 -5.74 -20.25 -12.98
N GLY A 218 -4.94 -20.61 -11.97
CA GLY A 218 -3.54 -20.19 -11.91
C GLY A 218 -2.69 -21.03 -12.85
N GLY A 219 -1.99 -20.43 -13.82
CA GLY A 219 -1.15 -21.17 -14.76
C GLY A 219 -0.14 -20.32 -15.51
N SER A 220 1.03 -20.91 -15.77
CA SER A 220 2.06 -20.35 -16.66
C SER A 220 1.63 -20.54 -18.12
N PHE A 221 1.90 -19.57 -18.98
CA PHE A 221 1.66 -19.68 -20.41
C PHE A 221 2.40 -20.93 -20.97
N GLY A 222 1.69 -22.02 -21.26
CA GLY A 222 2.24 -23.19 -21.94
C GLY A 222 1.88 -24.58 -21.38
N ASP A 223 1.37 -24.70 -20.15
CA ASP A 223 1.00 -25.99 -19.52
C ASP A 223 -0.52 -26.13 -19.31
N THR A 224 -1.01 -27.37 -19.15
CA THR A 224 -2.41 -27.64 -18.77
C THR A 224 -2.70 -26.96 -17.42
N PRO A 225 -3.65 -26.01 -17.35
CA PRO A 225 -3.87 -25.24 -16.14
C PRO A 225 -4.39 -26.10 -15.00
N ASN A 226 -3.86 -25.87 -13.80
CA ASN A 226 -4.33 -26.54 -12.61
C ASN A 226 -5.61 -25.87 -12.12
N LEU A 227 -6.76 -26.54 -12.27
CA LEU A 227 -8.07 -26.03 -11.83
C LEU A 227 -8.30 -26.19 -10.32
N SER A 228 -7.41 -26.90 -9.62
CA SER A 228 -7.52 -27.12 -8.17
C SER A 228 -7.22 -25.85 -7.36
N PRO A 229 -6.25 -24.98 -7.72
CA PRO A 229 -6.18 -23.63 -7.18
C PRO A 229 -6.63 -22.60 -8.21
N LEU A 230 -7.65 -21.83 -7.86
CA LEU A 230 -8.04 -20.64 -8.61
C LEU A 230 -7.35 -19.40 -8.02
N VAL A 231 -6.90 -18.52 -8.89
CA VAL A 231 -6.47 -17.18 -8.55
C VAL A 231 -7.70 -16.29 -8.57
N CYS A 232 -8.06 -15.74 -7.42
CA CYS A 232 -9.17 -14.82 -7.26
C CYS A 232 -8.65 -13.40 -7.00
N ALA A 233 -9.14 -12.43 -7.76
CA ALA A 233 -8.76 -11.03 -7.62
C ALA A 233 -10.00 -10.12 -7.60
N GLY A 234 -10.08 -9.24 -6.60
CA GLY A 234 -11.11 -8.22 -6.44
C GLY A 234 -10.56 -6.79 -6.29
N ASP A 235 -11.30 -5.94 -5.58
CA ASP A 235 -10.97 -4.52 -5.34
C ASP A 235 -9.57 -4.32 -4.73
N GLU A 236 -9.04 -5.30 -3.98
CA GLU A 236 -7.71 -5.27 -3.36
C GLU A 236 -6.54 -5.21 -4.34
N PHE A 237 -6.74 -5.64 -5.59
CA PHE A 237 -5.71 -5.54 -6.64
C PHE A 237 -5.72 -4.20 -7.37
N GLN A 238 -6.83 -3.46 -7.28
CA GLN A 238 -7.00 -2.19 -8.00
C GLN A 238 -6.76 -0.96 -7.11
N SER A 239 -6.83 -1.13 -5.79
CA SER A 239 -6.72 -0.04 -4.84
C SER A 239 -5.45 -0.15 -4.00
N SER A 240 -4.58 0.85 -4.10
CA SER A 240 -3.46 1.05 -3.18
C SER A 240 -3.91 1.43 -1.76
N ARG A 241 -5.22 1.50 -1.49
CA ARG A 241 -5.81 2.03 -0.25
C ARG A 241 -6.43 0.96 0.67
N VAL A 242 -6.29 -0.33 0.36
CA VAL A 242 -6.92 -1.43 1.14
C VAL A 242 -6.27 -1.68 2.51
N GLY A 243 -5.24 -0.91 2.87
CA GLY A 243 -4.65 -0.93 4.21
C GLY A 243 -4.00 -2.28 4.55
N LEU A 244 -4.06 -2.65 5.83
CA LEU A 244 -3.44 -3.87 6.38
C LEU A 244 -4.22 -5.16 6.14
N HIS A 245 -5.51 -5.06 5.82
CA HIS A 245 -6.46 -6.16 5.97
C HIS A 245 -7.16 -6.52 4.64
N PRO A 246 -6.42 -6.87 3.57
CA PRO A 246 -7.08 -7.23 2.31
C PRO A 246 -7.96 -8.47 2.47
N ILE A 247 -9.10 -8.48 1.78
CA ILE A 247 -9.97 -9.66 1.70
C ILE A 247 -9.20 -10.75 0.94
N THR A 248 -9.08 -11.93 1.54
CA THR A 248 -8.39 -13.05 0.91
C THR A 248 -9.41 -14.09 0.45
N THR A 249 -9.38 -14.45 -0.82
CA THR A 249 -10.28 -15.43 -1.42
C THR A 249 -9.48 -16.60 -2.00
N GLN A 250 -9.71 -17.80 -1.50
CA GLN A 250 -9.14 -19.04 -2.01
C GLN A 250 -10.27 -19.90 -2.57
N ALA A 251 -10.16 -20.33 -3.82
CA ALA A 251 -11.16 -21.16 -4.46
C ALA A 251 -10.52 -22.34 -5.19
N SER A 252 -11.29 -23.41 -5.33
CA SER A 252 -10.91 -24.59 -6.11
C SER A 252 -12.07 -25.09 -6.94
N PHE A 253 -11.76 -25.71 -8.07
CA PHE A 253 -12.74 -26.38 -8.91
C PHE A 253 -12.25 -27.77 -9.33
N ASP A 254 -13.07 -28.79 -9.06
CA ASP A 254 -12.89 -30.14 -9.56
C ASP A 254 -13.83 -30.38 -10.76
N PRO A 255 -13.30 -30.46 -12.00
CA PRO A 255 -14.11 -30.67 -13.20
C PRO A 255 -14.74 -32.07 -13.30
N VAL A 256 -14.25 -33.05 -12.54
CA VAL A 256 -14.78 -34.43 -12.57
C VAL A 256 -16.10 -34.51 -11.81
N THR A 257 -16.15 -33.87 -10.64
CA THR A 257 -17.33 -33.85 -9.77
C THR A 257 -18.17 -32.58 -9.93
N SER A 258 -17.72 -31.64 -10.77
CA SER A 258 -18.23 -30.27 -10.85
C SER A 258 -18.26 -29.58 -9.47
N SER A 259 -17.35 -29.95 -8.57
CA SER A 259 -17.33 -29.43 -7.21
C SER A 259 -16.55 -28.12 -7.16
N PHE A 260 -17.17 -27.09 -6.61
CA PHE A 260 -16.54 -25.81 -6.32
C PHE A 260 -16.42 -25.63 -4.82
N THR A 261 -15.23 -25.23 -4.36
CA THR A 261 -15.00 -24.86 -2.96
C THR A 261 -14.46 -23.45 -2.87
N LEU A 262 -14.83 -22.77 -1.79
CA LEU A 262 -14.44 -21.40 -1.50
C LEU A 262 -14.08 -21.30 -0.02
N ASN A 263 -13.00 -20.59 0.26
CA ASN A 263 -12.59 -20.17 1.59
C ASN A 263 -12.26 -18.68 1.51
N GLN A 264 -12.94 -17.86 2.28
CA GLN A 264 -12.76 -16.42 2.25
C GLN A 264 -12.58 -15.87 3.66
N THR A 265 -11.64 -14.94 3.80
CA THR A 265 -11.50 -14.09 5.00
C THR A 265 -11.88 -12.66 4.64
N TRP A 266 -12.80 -12.07 5.40
CA TRP A 266 -13.24 -10.69 5.27
C TRP A 266 -13.37 -10.03 6.65
N PHE A 267 -13.73 -8.75 6.67
CA PHE A 267 -13.72 -7.93 7.87
C PHE A 267 -15.03 -7.16 8.02
N CYS A 268 -15.46 -6.94 9.26
CA CYS A 268 -16.62 -6.13 9.58
C CYS A 268 -16.35 -5.29 10.83
N ASP A 269 -16.80 -4.04 10.86
CA ASP A 269 -16.83 -3.18 12.04
C ASP A 269 -18.05 -2.23 12.05
N ASP A 270 -19.07 -2.57 11.24
CA ASP A 270 -20.33 -1.84 11.06
C ASP A 270 -21.12 -1.55 12.35
N THR A 271 -20.86 -2.31 13.41
CA THR A 271 -21.49 -2.11 14.73
C THR A 271 -20.67 -1.24 15.67
N ASP A 272 -19.34 -1.32 15.59
CA ASP A 272 -18.39 -0.61 16.45
C ASP A 272 -16.98 -0.67 15.84
N ALA A 273 -16.52 0.44 15.23
CA ALA A 273 -15.18 0.56 14.62
C ALA A 273 -14.02 0.28 15.59
N ALA A 274 -14.27 0.34 16.90
CA ALA A 274 -13.29 0.00 17.93
C ALA A 274 -13.23 -1.51 18.25
N LYS A 275 -14.11 -2.33 17.66
CA LYS A 275 -14.13 -3.79 17.80
C LYS A 275 -14.24 -4.49 16.43
N PRO A 276 -13.31 -4.22 15.51
CA PRO A 276 -13.34 -4.84 14.20
C PRO A 276 -13.23 -6.35 14.30
N LEU A 277 -13.92 -7.07 13.42
CA LEU A 277 -13.95 -8.52 13.35
C LEU A 277 -13.24 -8.97 12.07
N GLN A 278 -12.35 -9.95 12.21
CA GLN A 278 -11.88 -10.79 11.11
C GLN A 278 -12.72 -12.06 11.09
N ILE A 279 -13.30 -12.37 9.94
CA ILE A 279 -14.23 -13.48 9.76
C ILE A 279 -13.71 -14.36 8.65
N ASN A 280 -13.56 -15.65 8.94
CA ASN A 280 -13.21 -16.67 7.96
C ASN A 280 -14.36 -17.65 7.84
N ALA A 281 -14.78 -17.95 6.62
CA ALA A 281 -15.75 -19.00 6.33
C ALA A 281 -15.39 -19.76 5.06
N ALA A 282 -15.91 -20.99 4.97
CA ALA A 282 -15.75 -21.83 3.80
C ALA A 282 -17.10 -22.39 3.33
N GLY A 283 -17.23 -22.60 2.03
CA GLY A 283 -18.40 -23.19 1.38
C GLY A 283 -17.98 -24.19 0.31
N SER A 284 -18.84 -25.16 0.05
CA SER A 284 -18.67 -26.11 -1.05
C SER A 284 -20.01 -26.44 -1.67
N THR A 285 -20.05 -26.58 -2.99
CA THR A 285 -21.25 -27.02 -3.72
C THR A 285 -20.88 -27.80 -4.98
N THR A 286 -21.84 -28.50 -5.56
CA THR A 286 -21.74 -29.05 -6.91
C THR A 286 -22.42 -28.08 -7.86
N LEU A 287 -21.70 -27.61 -8.87
CA LEU A 287 -22.20 -26.65 -9.84
C LEU A 287 -23.13 -27.35 -10.85
N PRO A 288 -24.32 -26.80 -11.12
CA PRO A 288 -25.28 -27.35 -12.08
C PRO A 288 -24.87 -26.99 -13.52
N LEU A 289 -23.69 -27.44 -13.94
CA LEU A 289 -23.12 -27.16 -15.25
C LEU A 289 -23.98 -27.78 -16.38
N GLN A 290 -24.39 -26.94 -17.32
CA GLN A 290 -24.98 -27.36 -18.59
C GLN A 290 -23.90 -27.32 -19.67
N CYS A 291 -23.59 -28.47 -20.25
CA CYS A 291 -22.49 -28.60 -21.19
C CYS A 291 -22.97 -28.85 -22.61
N THR A 292 -22.41 -28.13 -23.57
CA THR A 292 -22.50 -28.45 -24.99
C THR A 292 -21.17 -29.04 -25.46
N THR A 293 -21.29 -30.01 -26.36
CA THR A 293 -20.16 -30.73 -26.95
C THR A 293 -20.10 -30.44 -28.43
N GLN A 294 -18.97 -29.94 -28.90
CA GLN A 294 -18.72 -29.71 -30.32
C GLN A 294 -17.66 -30.70 -30.81
N GLU A 295 -18.00 -31.50 -31.81
CA GLU A 295 -17.01 -32.38 -32.44
C GLU A 295 -15.99 -31.56 -33.22
N VAL A 296 -14.72 -31.86 -32.97
CA VAL A 296 -13.56 -31.37 -33.70
C VAL A 296 -12.90 -32.59 -34.34
N ASN A 297 -12.34 -32.41 -35.55
CA ASN A 297 -11.79 -33.48 -36.39
C ASN A 297 -11.05 -34.60 -35.60
N ASN A 298 -11.29 -35.85 -35.99
CA ASN A 298 -10.72 -37.08 -35.40
C ASN A 298 -11.33 -37.51 -34.04
N ASN A 299 -12.66 -37.62 -33.93
CA ASN A 299 -13.38 -38.09 -32.72
C ASN A 299 -13.02 -37.32 -31.43
N ARG A 300 -12.67 -36.05 -31.55
CA ARG A 300 -12.41 -35.17 -30.40
C ARG A 300 -13.61 -34.27 -30.18
N THR A 301 -13.82 -33.89 -28.94
CA THR A 301 -15.00 -33.13 -28.55
C THR A 301 -14.57 -31.99 -27.63
N ASN A 302 -14.74 -30.76 -28.08
CA ASN A 302 -14.62 -29.60 -27.20
C ASN A 302 -15.86 -29.55 -26.32
N LYS A 303 -15.68 -29.34 -25.03
CA LYS A 303 -16.76 -29.26 -24.05
C LYS A 303 -16.80 -27.85 -23.48
N TYR A 304 -17.93 -27.18 -23.67
CA TYR A 304 -18.19 -25.86 -23.11
C TYR A 304 -19.35 -25.98 -22.13
N CYS A 305 -19.15 -25.57 -20.88
CA CYS A 305 -20.19 -25.61 -19.88
C CYS A 305 -20.46 -24.24 -19.27
N THR A 306 -21.74 -23.98 -19.00
CA THR A 306 -22.21 -22.77 -18.35
C THR A 306 -23.24 -23.10 -17.28
N VAL A 307 -23.56 -22.13 -16.43
CA VAL A 307 -24.73 -22.17 -15.55
C VAL A 307 -25.70 -21.09 -15.96
N ASP A 308 -26.98 -21.42 -16.04
CA ASP A 308 -28.04 -20.43 -16.26
C ASP A 308 -28.33 -19.69 -14.96
N GLY A 309 -27.86 -18.45 -14.88
CA GLY A 309 -28.06 -17.56 -13.72
C GLY A 309 -27.10 -17.82 -12.56
N ASP A 310 -27.45 -17.24 -11.41
CA ASP A 310 -26.59 -17.21 -10.24
C ASP A 310 -26.78 -18.44 -9.35
N VAL A 311 -25.68 -18.95 -8.77
CA VAL A 311 -25.68 -20.05 -7.81
C VAL A 311 -25.41 -19.50 -6.41
N THR A 312 -26.30 -19.78 -5.45
CA THR A 312 -26.03 -19.48 -4.04
C THR A 312 -25.17 -20.58 -3.43
N LEU A 313 -24.00 -20.22 -2.94
CA LEU A 313 -23.09 -21.08 -2.20
C LEU A 313 -23.32 -20.89 -0.69
N PRO A 314 -23.96 -21.84 0.01
CA PRO A 314 -24.07 -21.77 1.45
C PRO A 314 -22.68 -21.95 2.09
N GLY A 315 -22.36 -21.08 3.04
CA GLY A 315 -21.13 -21.13 3.81
C GLY A 315 -21.30 -21.71 5.19
N LYS A 316 -20.20 -22.18 5.74
CA LYS A 316 -20.04 -22.55 7.15
C LYS A 316 -19.03 -21.60 7.78
N LEU A 317 -19.47 -20.92 8.84
CA LEU A 317 -18.61 -20.04 9.62
C LEU A 317 -17.43 -20.84 10.19
N GLY A 318 -16.23 -20.32 9.98
CA GLY A 318 -14.98 -20.86 10.50
C GLY A 318 -14.57 -20.14 11.77
N THR A 319 -13.67 -19.17 11.65
CA THR A 319 -13.15 -18.40 12.79
C THR A 319 -13.67 -16.97 12.77
N VAL A 320 -13.89 -16.41 13.96
CA VAL A 320 -14.20 -14.99 14.17
C VAL A 320 -13.23 -14.49 15.22
N VAL A 321 -12.44 -13.48 14.87
CA VAL A 321 -11.42 -12.90 15.74
C VAL A 321 -11.65 -11.41 15.85
N THR A 322 -11.74 -10.89 17.07
CA THR A 322 -11.73 -9.43 17.28
C THR A 322 -10.31 -8.90 17.12
N LEU A 323 -10.14 -7.91 16.25
CA LEU A 323 -8.87 -7.25 15.97
C LEU A 323 -8.65 -6.05 16.90
N ALA A 324 -7.47 -5.43 16.78
CA ALA A 324 -7.18 -4.20 17.52
C ALA A 324 -8.15 -3.07 17.13
N PRO A 325 -8.52 -2.17 18.05
CA PRO A 325 -9.44 -1.08 17.76
C PRO A 325 -8.99 -0.26 16.53
N TYR A 326 -9.92 -0.02 15.61
CA TYR A 326 -9.71 0.78 14.40
C TYR A 326 -8.65 0.25 13.42
N SER A 327 -8.22 -1.01 13.54
CA SER A 327 -7.11 -1.53 12.74
C SER A 327 -7.40 -1.67 11.25
N LEU A 328 -8.68 -1.73 10.85
CA LEU A 328 -9.07 -1.92 9.45
C LEU A 328 -8.69 -0.73 8.55
N GLU A 329 -8.72 0.48 9.09
CA GLU A 329 -8.37 1.72 8.39
C GLU A 329 -6.91 2.15 8.63
N ASP A 330 -6.16 1.39 9.42
CA ASP A 330 -4.76 1.74 9.64
C ASP A 330 -3.99 1.67 8.32
N PRO A 331 -3.11 2.66 8.05
CA PRO A 331 -2.25 2.60 6.90
C PRO A 331 -1.35 1.37 7.00
N THR A 332 -1.07 0.76 5.86
CA THR A 332 -0.13 -0.36 5.80
C THR A 332 1.24 0.14 6.28
N PRO A 333 1.82 -0.37 7.38
CA PRO A 333 3.24 -0.20 7.66
C PRO A 333 4.00 -0.56 6.38
N GLN A 334 4.99 0.25 6.03
CA GLN A 334 5.75 0.10 4.80
C GLN A 334 6.68 -1.11 4.96
N SER A 335 6.08 -2.30 4.95
CA SER A 335 6.75 -3.59 5.13
C SER A 335 7.74 -3.92 4.02
N ARG A 336 7.83 -3.07 2.99
CA ARG A 336 8.77 -3.14 1.86
C ARG A 336 9.85 -2.05 1.90
N GLY A 337 10.07 -1.42 3.05
CA GLY A 337 11.11 -0.42 3.22
C GLY A 337 10.59 1.02 3.09
N ASP A 338 11.50 1.98 3.28
CA ASP A 338 11.16 3.39 3.34
C ASP A 338 10.63 3.90 1.98
N GLY A 339 9.49 4.58 2.03
CA GLY A 339 8.88 5.30 0.92
C GLY A 339 9.59 6.63 0.64
N CYS A 340 8.96 7.48 -0.16
CA CYS A 340 9.53 8.75 -0.59
C CYS A 340 9.90 9.64 0.60
N THR A 341 8.97 9.88 1.53
CA THR A 341 9.18 10.87 2.62
C THR A 341 10.28 10.41 3.58
N LEU A 342 10.24 9.13 4.01
CA LEU A 342 11.24 8.59 4.94
C LEU A 342 12.62 8.48 4.29
N THR A 343 12.70 8.01 3.03
CA THR A 343 13.96 7.98 2.27
C THR A 343 14.58 9.37 2.20
N SER A 344 13.77 10.38 1.89
CA SER A 344 14.24 11.77 1.76
C SER A 344 14.79 12.37 3.06
N ILE A 345 14.35 11.87 4.22
CA ILE A 345 14.80 12.37 5.53
C ILE A 345 16.04 11.63 6.04
N PHE A 346 16.11 10.31 5.84
CA PHE A 346 17.12 9.45 6.47
C PHE A 346 18.23 9.00 5.53
N HIS A 347 17.89 8.67 4.29
CA HIS A 347 18.82 8.12 3.29
C HIS A 347 18.60 8.75 1.91
N PRO A 348 18.66 10.09 1.80
CA PRO A 348 18.32 10.75 0.54
C PRO A 348 19.43 10.48 -0.48
N ALA A 349 19.09 9.80 -1.57
CA ALA A 349 20.02 9.47 -2.64
C ALA A 349 19.29 9.38 -3.98
N TRP A 350 19.96 9.76 -5.05
CA TRP A 350 19.50 9.54 -6.42
C TRP A 350 20.13 8.26 -6.97
N GLN A 351 19.33 7.42 -7.62
CA GLN A 351 19.83 6.40 -8.53
C GLN A 351 19.83 6.96 -9.95
N PHE A 352 20.96 6.85 -10.62
CA PHE A 352 21.15 7.28 -11.99
C PHE A 352 21.31 6.07 -12.92
N SER A 353 20.91 6.24 -14.17
CA SER A 353 21.09 5.28 -15.27
C SER A 353 21.26 5.98 -16.62
N ASN A 354 21.58 5.22 -17.66
CA ASN A 354 21.50 5.64 -19.06
C ASN A 354 22.20 7.00 -19.36
N PHE A 355 23.42 7.18 -18.84
CA PHE A 355 24.16 8.44 -19.02
C PHE A 355 24.71 8.55 -20.45
N GLU A 356 24.49 9.71 -21.05
CA GLU A 356 24.86 10.01 -22.42
C GLU A 356 25.38 11.45 -22.57
N VAL A 357 26.39 11.59 -23.42
CA VAL A 357 26.94 12.86 -23.87
C VAL A 357 26.96 12.87 -25.39
N THR A 358 26.26 13.84 -25.98
CA THR A 358 26.28 14.09 -27.43
C THR A 358 27.06 15.36 -27.72
N THR A 359 28.12 15.23 -28.52
CA THR A 359 28.88 16.36 -29.06
C THR A 359 28.39 16.66 -30.47
N ILE A 360 27.91 17.87 -30.70
CA ILE A 360 27.45 18.35 -32.01
C ILE A 360 28.47 19.36 -32.51
N ALA A 361 29.20 19.00 -33.57
CA ALA A 361 30.08 19.93 -34.27
C ALA A 361 29.23 20.90 -35.09
N ASP A 362 29.51 22.20 -34.98
CA ASP A 362 28.98 23.22 -35.86
C ASP A 362 30.01 23.56 -36.95
N ASP A 363 29.77 23.03 -38.14
CA ASP A 363 30.60 23.22 -39.33
C ASP A 363 30.75 24.70 -39.74
N HIS A 364 29.92 25.61 -39.23
CA HIS A 364 29.96 27.04 -39.57
C HIS A 364 30.71 27.90 -38.56
N THR A 365 30.82 27.48 -37.30
CA THR A 365 31.41 28.30 -36.23
C THR A 365 32.71 27.73 -35.66
N ASN A 366 33.18 26.56 -36.13
CA ASN A 366 34.27 25.79 -35.50
C ASN A 366 34.05 25.58 -33.99
N SER A 367 32.79 25.61 -33.55
CA SER A 367 32.40 25.37 -32.17
C SER A 367 31.74 24.00 -32.05
N SER A 368 31.86 23.39 -30.88
CA SER A 368 31.16 22.16 -30.56
C SER A 368 30.26 22.41 -29.36
N SER A 369 29.01 21.99 -29.46
CA SER A 369 28.11 21.96 -28.30
C SER A 369 28.09 20.57 -27.69
N VAL A 370 28.09 20.50 -26.36
CA VAL A 370 27.98 19.26 -25.60
C VAL A 370 26.61 19.24 -24.95
N VAL A 371 25.85 18.18 -25.23
CA VAL A 371 24.51 17.93 -24.70
C VAL A 371 24.59 16.71 -23.82
N THR A 372 24.17 16.82 -22.57
CA THR A 372 24.18 15.72 -21.61
C THR A 372 22.75 15.26 -21.31
N SER A 373 22.55 13.95 -21.21
CA SER A 373 21.30 13.36 -20.74
C SER A 373 21.57 12.16 -19.84
N PHE A 374 20.64 11.87 -18.95
CA PHE A 374 20.70 10.73 -18.04
C PHE A 374 19.31 10.40 -17.55
N GLU A 375 19.15 9.26 -16.89
CA GLU A 375 17.94 8.91 -16.18
C GLU A 375 18.15 9.01 -14.67
N VAL A 376 17.10 9.38 -13.94
CA VAL A 376 17.17 9.51 -12.47
C VAL A 376 15.90 9.02 -11.78
N ILE A 377 16.04 8.48 -10.57
CA ILE A 377 14.92 8.19 -9.65
C ILE A 377 15.42 8.24 -8.22
N LEU A 378 14.58 8.68 -7.28
CA LEU A 378 14.92 8.66 -5.86
C LEU A 378 15.19 7.20 -5.45
N ALA A 379 16.29 6.98 -4.75
CA ALA A 379 16.74 5.65 -4.36
C ALA A 379 15.95 5.06 -3.17
N ALA A 380 14.63 5.26 -3.15
CA ALA A 380 13.74 4.70 -2.14
C ALA A 380 13.71 3.17 -2.23
N GLU A 381 13.51 2.50 -1.10
CA GLU A 381 13.38 1.04 -1.04
C GLU A 381 12.03 0.61 -1.61
N ASN A 382 10.98 1.36 -1.28
CA ASN A 382 9.63 1.12 -1.78
C ASN A 382 9.30 2.06 -2.96
N ARG A 383 9.70 1.66 -4.17
CA ARG A 383 9.45 2.44 -5.41
C ARG A 383 8.14 2.09 -6.14
N GLY A 384 7.44 1.06 -5.69
CA GLY A 384 6.31 0.51 -6.44
C GLY A 384 6.69 0.16 -7.90
N PHE A 385 5.79 0.46 -8.83
CA PHE A 385 6.01 0.29 -10.28
C PHE A 385 6.48 1.58 -10.96
N GLN A 386 7.46 2.27 -10.37
CA GLN A 386 8.06 3.48 -10.95
C GLN A 386 9.44 3.18 -11.51
N TYR A 387 9.72 3.75 -12.67
CA TYR A 387 10.98 3.59 -13.40
C TYR A 387 11.78 4.89 -13.41
N PRO A 388 13.11 4.84 -13.64
CA PRO A 388 13.91 6.04 -13.86
C PRO A 388 13.32 6.93 -14.96
N ILE A 389 13.39 8.26 -14.74
CA ILE A 389 12.90 9.24 -15.70
C ILE A 389 14.05 9.89 -16.47
N PRO A 390 13.97 10.04 -17.80
CA PRO A 390 14.99 10.74 -18.56
C PRO A 390 14.99 12.24 -18.25
N ILE A 391 16.20 12.77 -18.11
CA ILE A 391 16.56 14.17 -17.96
C ILE A 391 17.41 14.56 -19.15
N TYR A 392 16.98 15.59 -19.87
CA TYR A 392 17.69 16.18 -20.99
C TYR A 392 18.24 17.56 -20.60
N GLN A 393 19.31 17.98 -21.27
CA GLN A 393 19.85 19.32 -21.13
C GLN A 393 18.88 20.36 -21.71
N GLY A 394 18.31 21.20 -20.85
CA GLY A 394 17.47 22.32 -21.23
C GLY A 394 18.28 23.60 -21.45
N GLN A 395 17.66 24.74 -21.13
CA GLN A 395 18.27 26.06 -21.31
C GLN A 395 19.46 26.27 -20.36
N ALA A 396 20.53 26.89 -20.87
CA ALA A 396 21.65 27.34 -20.04
C ALA A 396 21.19 28.43 -19.06
N LEU A 397 21.47 28.24 -17.77
CA LEU A 397 21.21 29.19 -16.71
C LEU A 397 22.45 30.07 -16.56
N GLY A 398 22.52 31.16 -17.33
CA GLY A 398 23.66 32.08 -17.35
C GLY A 398 24.13 32.45 -15.93
N GLY A 399 25.45 32.40 -15.70
CA GLY A 399 26.03 32.62 -14.37
C GLY A 399 27.42 32.03 -14.11
N GLY A 400 28.10 31.47 -15.11
CA GLY A 400 29.55 31.33 -15.00
C GLY A 400 30.15 32.72 -15.20
N ASP A 401 30.80 33.27 -14.18
CA ASP A 401 31.77 34.34 -14.42
C ASP A 401 32.74 33.82 -15.50
N ASP A 402 33.00 34.63 -16.53
CA ASP A 402 33.82 34.34 -17.72
C ASP A 402 35.31 33.96 -17.42
N ASN A 403 35.64 33.49 -16.21
CA ASN A 403 37.00 33.24 -15.74
C ASN A 403 37.26 31.82 -15.18
N ASP A 404 36.27 30.93 -15.10
CA ASP A 404 36.48 29.50 -14.77
C ASP A 404 36.03 28.62 -15.95
N ASP A 405 36.91 28.50 -16.95
CA ASP A 405 36.68 27.85 -18.24
C ASP A 405 36.49 26.31 -18.18
N ASP A 406 36.63 25.67 -17.02
CA ASP A 406 36.74 24.20 -16.94
C ASP A 406 35.50 23.48 -16.36
N ASP A 407 34.52 24.20 -15.79
CA ASP A 407 33.50 23.58 -14.92
C ASP A 407 32.09 23.39 -15.52
N GLY A 408 31.85 23.89 -16.73
CA GLY A 408 30.55 23.84 -17.40
C GLY A 408 29.46 24.66 -16.70
N GLY A 409 28.72 25.48 -17.45
CA GLY A 409 27.58 26.21 -16.90
C GLY A 409 26.48 25.27 -16.40
N PHE A 410 25.63 25.76 -15.48
CA PHE A 410 24.42 25.04 -15.10
C PHE A 410 23.38 25.09 -16.23
N PHE A 411 22.70 23.98 -16.44
CA PHE A 411 21.58 23.84 -17.36
C PHE A 411 20.33 23.50 -16.58
N GLN A 412 19.20 24.07 -17.00
CA GLN A 412 17.89 23.62 -16.53
C GLN A 412 17.66 22.18 -17.00
N CYS A 413 17.03 21.36 -16.16
CA CYS A 413 16.55 20.05 -16.57
C CYS A 413 15.33 20.19 -17.49
N ASP A 414 15.38 19.57 -18.65
CA ASP A 414 14.20 19.23 -19.44
C ASP A 414 13.79 17.80 -19.08
N ILE A 415 12.74 17.67 -18.27
CA ILE A 415 12.30 16.39 -17.72
C ILE A 415 11.38 15.72 -18.75
N GLY A 416 11.62 14.44 -19.07
CA GLY A 416 10.86 13.70 -20.07
C GLY A 416 9.35 13.72 -19.86
N ALA A 417 8.59 13.37 -20.91
CA ALA A 417 7.14 13.55 -21.02
C ALA A 417 6.30 12.99 -19.85
N ASP A 418 6.83 12.04 -19.09
CA ASP A 418 6.17 11.46 -17.92
C ASP A 418 6.38 12.26 -16.62
N GLY A 419 7.32 13.21 -16.56
CA GLY A 419 7.78 13.84 -15.32
C GLY A 419 7.15 15.18 -14.95
N GLY A 420 6.37 15.78 -15.85
CA GLY A 420 5.74 17.08 -15.62
C GLY A 420 4.56 17.09 -14.64
N ASN A 421 4.25 15.98 -13.96
CA ASN A 421 3.00 15.77 -13.21
C ASN A 421 3.19 15.61 -11.69
N ASP A 422 4.26 16.16 -11.10
CA ASP A 422 4.56 16.04 -9.66
C ASP A 422 4.51 14.58 -9.16
N LEU A 423 4.91 13.63 -10.02
CA LEU A 423 4.87 12.23 -9.68
C LEU A 423 5.93 11.91 -8.61
N PRO A 424 5.58 11.08 -7.60
CA PRO A 424 6.48 10.83 -6.48
C PRO A 424 7.75 10.11 -6.97
N LEU A 425 8.87 10.32 -6.27
CA LEU A 425 10.22 9.78 -6.55
C LEU A 425 11.00 10.41 -7.71
N TRP A 426 10.43 11.37 -8.45
CA TRP A 426 11.15 12.09 -9.49
C TRP A 426 11.36 13.56 -9.11
N PRO A 427 12.42 14.20 -9.63
CA PRO A 427 12.52 15.64 -9.55
C PRO A 427 11.40 16.28 -10.39
N TYR A 428 10.72 17.30 -9.86
CA TYR A 428 9.79 18.13 -10.63
C TYR A 428 10.47 19.42 -11.14
N GLN A 429 11.56 19.82 -10.48
CA GLN A 429 12.45 20.90 -10.89
C GLN A 429 13.88 20.47 -10.63
N CYS A 430 14.78 20.71 -11.58
CA CYS A 430 16.19 20.55 -11.34
C CYS A 430 17.06 21.40 -12.27
N ARG A 431 18.32 21.54 -11.88
CA ARG A 431 19.41 22.02 -12.74
C ARG A 431 20.62 21.12 -12.53
N PHE A 432 21.44 20.98 -13.57
CA PHE A 432 22.63 20.18 -13.50
C PHE A 432 23.79 20.80 -14.25
N ARG A 433 25.01 20.38 -13.93
CA ARG A 433 26.22 20.63 -14.73
C ARG A 433 27.04 19.35 -14.82
N TYR A 434 27.73 19.16 -15.93
CA TYR A 434 28.61 18.02 -16.16
C TYR A 434 30.00 18.52 -16.57
N ALA A 435 31.02 18.16 -15.79
CA ALA A 435 32.41 18.45 -16.07
C ALA A 435 33.07 17.23 -16.75
N PRO A 436 33.29 17.26 -18.08
CA PRO A 436 33.71 16.08 -18.84
C PRO A 436 35.11 15.58 -18.45
N GLU A 437 36.03 16.47 -18.08
CA GLU A 437 37.39 16.09 -17.68
C GLU A 437 37.41 15.25 -16.40
N ARG A 438 36.54 15.60 -15.45
CA ARG A 438 36.41 14.92 -14.16
C ARG A 438 35.36 13.81 -14.18
N LYS A 439 34.57 13.70 -15.25
CA LYS A 439 33.34 12.90 -15.32
C LYS A 439 32.41 13.16 -14.14
N GLU A 440 32.36 14.41 -13.70
CA GLU A 440 31.63 14.83 -12.51
C GLU A 440 30.28 15.41 -12.92
N LEU A 441 29.20 14.85 -12.39
CA LEU A 441 27.84 15.35 -12.54
C LEU A 441 27.40 15.99 -11.21
N VAL A 442 26.96 17.24 -11.28
CA VAL A 442 26.28 17.91 -10.16
C VAL A 442 24.82 18.09 -10.53
N LEU A 443 23.92 17.63 -9.66
CA LEU A 443 22.48 17.75 -9.80
C LEU A 443 21.92 18.48 -8.59
N GLU A 444 21.22 19.59 -8.81
CA GLU A 444 20.40 20.26 -7.81
C GLU A 444 18.93 20.04 -8.17
N ALA A 445 18.18 19.44 -7.26
CA ALA A 445 16.83 18.96 -7.56
C ALA A 445 15.85 19.27 -6.43
N GLU A 446 14.60 19.50 -6.83
CA GLU A 446 13.43 19.53 -5.97
C GLU A 446 12.50 18.38 -6.33
N TRP A 447 11.96 17.71 -5.31
CA TRP A 447 11.04 16.59 -5.47
C TRP A 447 9.93 16.63 -4.42
N ALA A 448 8.83 15.96 -4.72
CA ALA A 448 7.64 15.92 -3.87
C ALA A 448 7.31 14.48 -3.45
N CYS A 449 6.96 14.30 -2.19
CA CYS A 449 6.53 13.03 -1.63
C CYS A 449 5.05 13.08 -1.24
N LEU A 450 4.27 12.20 -1.88
CA LEU A 450 2.82 12.07 -1.73
C LEU A 450 2.43 10.83 -0.90
N ASP A 451 3.41 10.07 -0.44
CA ASP A 451 3.22 8.73 0.15
C ASP A 451 2.56 8.76 1.53
N LEU A 452 2.66 9.87 2.27
CA LEU A 452 2.03 10.03 3.58
C LEU A 452 0.83 11.00 3.60
N ASP A 453 0.84 12.04 2.77
CA ASP A 453 -0.26 13.02 2.63
C ASP A 453 -0.39 13.42 1.16
N GLY A 454 -1.25 12.69 0.44
CA GLY A 454 -1.46 12.91 -1.00
C GLY A 454 -2.13 14.25 -1.32
N ALA A 455 -2.79 14.90 -0.35
CA ALA A 455 -3.41 16.20 -0.55
C ALA A 455 -2.41 17.35 -0.33
N ASN A 456 -1.41 17.15 0.53
CA ASN A 456 -0.40 18.13 0.86
C ASN A 456 1.00 17.49 0.78
N PRO A 457 1.53 17.25 -0.43
CA PRO A 457 2.85 16.65 -0.60
C PRO A 457 3.95 17.38 0.16
N VAL A 458 4.88 16.61 0.71
CA VAL A 458 6.09 17.13 1.33
C VAL A 458 7.10 17.45 0.23
N LYS A 459 7.53 18.71 0.15
CA LYS A 459 8.55 19.13 -0.80
C LYS A 459 9.93 19.06 -0.16
N PHE A 460 10.87 18.54 -0.94
CA PHE A 460 12.27 18.43 -0.59
C PHE A 460 13.12 19.09 -1.66
N SER A 461 14.29 19.58 -1.26
CA SER A 461 15.31 20.08 -2.17
C SER A 461 16.69 19.69 -1.66
N GLY A 462 17.64 19.49 -2.56
CA GLY A 462 19.00 19.13 -2.20
C GLY A 462 19.92 19.06 -3.42
N ALA A 463 21.19 18.76 -3.17
CA ALA A 463 22.21 18.69 -4.20
C ALA A 463 23.02 17.39 -4.12
N THR A 464 23.36 16.83 -5.27
CA THR A 464 24.17 15.63 -5.39
C THR A 464 25.36 15.92 -6.30
N THR A 465 26.53 15.43 -5.91
CA THR A 465 27.73 15.39 -6.75
C THR A 465 28.17 13.94 -6.91
N THR A 466 28.42 13.52 -8.14
CA THR A 466 28.77 12.12 -8.44
C THR A 466 29.76 12.01 -9.59
N ILE A 467 30.50 10.91 -9.62
CA ILE A 467 31.47 10.60 -10.69
C ILE A 467 30.94 9.42 -11.49
N ILE A 468 30.87 9.58 -12.82
CA ILE A 468 30.47 8.50 -13.73
C ILE A 468 31.65 7.53 -13.91
N ASN A 469 31.64 6.46 -13.13
CA ASN A 469 32.70 5.44 -13.11
C ASN A 469 32.60 4.41 -14.24
N SER A 470 31.74 4.65 -15.24
CA SER A 470 31.62 3.80 -16.42
C SER A 470 32.50 4.29 -17.58
N SER A 471 32.97 3.36 -18.40
CA SER A 471 33.53 3.70 -19.71
C SER A 471 32.41 4.13 -20.65
N LEU A 472 32.63 5.20 -21.42
CA LEU A 472 31.70 5.63 -22.45
C LEU A 472 32.12 5.02 -23.80
N THR A 473 31.15 4.46 -24.52
CA THR A 473 31.30 4.00 -25.89
C THR A 473 30.72 5.07 -26.81
N CYS A 474 31.52 5.53 -27.77
CA CYS A 474 31.12 6.62 -28.67
C CYS A 474 30.87 6.11 -30.09
N GLU A 475 29.77 6.55 -30.68
CA GLU A 475 29.46 6.39 -32.10
C GLU A 475 29.42 7.77 -32.75
N THR A 476 30.09 7.95 -33.90
CA THR A 476 30.09 9.23 -34.62
C THR A 476 29.43 9.07 -35.98
N VAL A 477 28.34 9.80 -36.20
CA VAL A 477 27.56 9.79 -37.44
C VAL A 477 27.29 11.25 -37.83
N ASP A 478 27.61 11.62 -39.07
CA ASP A 478 27.32 12.94 -39.64
C ASP A 478 27.73 14.13 -38.76
N GLY A 479 28.96 14.12 -38.22
CA GLY A 479 29.49 15.21 -37.38
C GLY A 479 28.90 15.27 -35.95
N ARG A 480 28.06 14.30 -35.58
CA ARG A 480 27.55 14.12 -34.21
C ARG A 480 28.21 12.92 -33.57
N SER A 481 28.85 13.13 -32.42
CA SER A 481 29.45 12.05 -31.62
C SER A 481 28.58 11.80 -30.40
N ARG A 482 27.99 10.61 -30.31
CA ARG A 482 27.13 10.17 -29.20
C ARG A 482 27.91 9.17 -28.35
N CYS A 483 28.18 9.53 -27.11
CA CYS A 483 28.89 8.70 -26.15
C CYS A 483 27.94 8.28 -25.03
N ALA A 484 27.71 6.97 -24.85
CA ALA A 484 26.86 6.44 -23.79
C ALA A 484 27.62 5.43 -22.92
N THR A 485 27.12 5.13 -21.72
CA THR A 485 27.70 4.08 -20.87
C THR A 485 27.78 2.75 -21.60
N ALA A 486 28.95 2.09 -21.56
CA ALA A 486 29.21 0.89 -22.34
C ALA A 486 28.30 -0.30 -21.97
N ASP A 487 27.91 -0.39 -20.70
CA ASP A 487 26.90 -1.31 -20.21
C ASP A 487 25.54 -0.59 -20.16
N PRO A 488 24.53 -0.99 -20.96
CA PRO A 488 23.20 -0.39 -20.91
C PRO A 488 22.46 -0.66 -19.58
N GLY A 489 22.91 -1.63 -18.79
CA GLY A 489 22.41 -1.90 -17.43
C GLY A 489 23.15 -1.14 -16.33
N TYR A 490 24.12 -0.28 -16.68
CA TYR A 490 24.89 0.46 -15.69
C TYR A 490 24.00 1.42 -14.90
N THR A 491 23.99 1.24 -13.58
CA THR A 491 23.33 2.13 -12.63
C THR A 491 24.28 2.49 -11.51
N TRP A 492 24.11 3.67 -10.92
CA TRP A 492 24.87 4.06 -9.74
C TRP A 492 24.01 4.93 -8.82
N VAL A 493 24.38 4.98 -7.55
CA VAL A 493 23.67 5.74 -6.52
C VAL A 493 24.59 6.83 -6.00
N ALA A 494 24.05 8.02 -5.76
CA ALA A 494 24.77 9.10 -5.11
C ALA A 494 23.89 9.83 -4.09
N GLU A 495 24.47 10.11 -2.92
CA GLU A 495 23.78 10.76 -1.82
C GLU A 495 23.38 12.20 -2.17
N ILE A 496 22.26 12.64 -1.61
CA ILE A 496 21.79 14.02 -1.69
C ILE A 496 22.22 14.73 -0.41
N ALA A 497 23.06 15.74 -0.56
CA ALA A 497 23.49 16.63 0.50
C ALA A 497 22.57 17.84 0.63
N ASN A 498 22.68 18.54 1.77
CA ASN A 498 21.97 19.79 2.06
C ASN A 498 20.44 19.68 1.90
N VAL A 499 19.87 18.53 2.28
CA VAL A 499 18.43 18.31 2.14
C VAL A 499 17.66 19.26 3.05
N THR A 500 16.76 20.03 2.45
CA THR A 500 15.79 20.88 3.14
C THR A 500 14.38 20.46 2.77
N TRP A 501 13.42 20.69 3.66
CA TRP A 501 12.02 20.33 3.45
C TRP A 501 11.08 21.37 4.07
N GLY A 502 9.88 21.50 3.50
CA GLY A 502 8.88 22.47 3.95
C GLY A 502 7.55 22.34 3.20
N LYS A 503 6.54 23.11 3.64
CA LYS A 503 5.29 23.30 2.89
C LYS A 503 5.46 24.43 1.87
N LEU A 504 4.73 24.37 0.76
CA LEU A 504 4.49 25.53 -0.11
C LEU A 504 4.01 26.70 0.76
N GLU A 505 4.71 27.84 0.68
CA GLU A 505 4.12 29.14 1.06
C GLU A 505 3.10 29.60 0.02
#